data_AF-A0A3M1P4I6-F1
#
_entry.id   AF-A0A3M1P4I6-F1
#
_cell.length_a   1.000
_cell.length_b   1.000
_cell.length_c   1.000
_cell.angle_alpha   90.00
_cell.angle_beta   90.00
_cell.angle_gamma   90.00
#
_symmetry.space_group_name_H-M   'P 1'
#
loop_
_entity.id
_entity.type
_entity.pdbx_description
1 polymer ?
#
loop_
_entity_poly.entity_id
_entity_poly.type
_entity_poly.pdbx_seq_one_letter_code
_entity_poly.pdbx_strand_id
1 'polypeptide(L)'
;PQINPLTSLLEVQLDGLPLAGRRLDAVDGTKNGSFKVDLPADKIKPNSKLQVRFQLDPRERRSCNRALDQQLWGTVHADTQFDLKRENLAQLPDLKLLQVGYPFAAPQDLSQTAIVLPKAPNPSELLLLLEVSERLGRLSQAESIKLSAYRADKLPAEVQKTQHLVAIGERSRFPLPDAFQSAGFNLETLFERQRDGATIRTLPDVEGVAKQLVSPWNGDRMLLALTGQSSTGIQQLQALFEQDALFYQLREDTVLISANDAAVQTNSPDAYTLEFLQQARQHTILSEANWRDRLMQRVGGYWLLLIPGMILIALLMYGIGQAWLNRYPTHEKQ
;
A
#
# COMPACT_ATOMS: atom_id res chain seq x y z
N PRO A 1 48.09 -13.87 -11.62
CA PRO A 1 47.73 -14.98 -10.72
C PRO A 1 46.51 -15.75 -11.25
N GLN A 2 46.57 -17.08 -11.24
CA GLN A 2 45.47 -17.95 -11.69
C GLN A 2 44.56 -18.32 -10.52
N ILE A 3 43.25 -18.28 -10.75
CA ILE A 3 42.24 -18.72 -9.77
C ILE A 3 42.08 -20.24 -9.82
N ASN A 4 41.61 -20.83 -8.73
CA ASN A 4 41.18 -22.22 -8.67
C ASN A 4 39.68 -22.32 -9.00
N PRO A 5 39.29 -22.86 -10.17
CA PRO A 5 37.88 -23.01 -10.55
C PRO A 5 37.04 -23.92 -9.65
N LEU A 6 37.70 -24.78 -8.87
CA LEU A 6 37.05 -25.74 -7.98
C LEU A 6 36.58 -25.09 -6.67
N THR A 7 37.28 -24.05 -6.21
CA THR A 7 37.04 -23.45 -4.91
C THR A 7 36.76 -21.95 -4.97
N SER A 8 36.88 -21.31 -6.14
CA SER A 8 36.57 -19.89 -6.33
C SER A 8 35.11 -19.66 -6.72
N LEU A 9 34.48 -18.67 -6.10
CA LEU A 9 33.03 -18.42 -6.10
C LEU A 9 32.75 -16.92 -5.98
N LEU A 10 31.80 -16.43 -6.77
CA LEU A 10 31.13 -15.15 -6.58
C LEU A 10 29.78 -15.40 -5.92
N GLU A 11 29.55 -14.81 -4.74
CA GLU A 11 28.32 -14.99 -3.97
C GLU A 11 27.60 -13.66 -3.78
N VAL A 12 26.28 -13.65 -3.92
CA VAL A 12 25.41 -12.50 -3.65
C VAL A 12 24.57 -12.81 -2.41
N GLN A 13 24.59 -11.90 -1.44
CA GLN A 13 23.88 -12.02 -0.18
C GLN A 13 22.91 -10.85 0.02
N LEU A 14 21.79 -11.13 0.69
CA LEU A 14 20.83 -10.13 1.15
C LEU A 14 20.72 -10.22 2.66
N ASP A 15 21.05 -9.12 3.36
CA ASP A 15 21.05 -9.05 4.82
C ASP A 15 21.91 -10.17 5.47
N GLY A 16 23.01 -10.56 4.81
CA GLY A 16 23.93 -11.62 5.24
C GLY A 16 23.49 -13.04 4.89
N LEU A 17 22.30 -13.22 4.29
CA LEU A 17 21.83 -14.52 3.81
C LEU A 17 22.27 -14.74 2.36
N PRO A 18 22.93 -15.87 2.03
CA PRO A 18 23.32 -16.17 0.65
C PRO A 18 22.08 -16.43 -0.22
N LEU A 19 21.94 -15.66 -1.30
CA LEU A 19 20.85 -15.80 -2.26
C LEU A 19 21.26 -16.64 -3.46
N ALA A 20 22.41 -16.32 -4.05
CA ALA A 20 22.88 -16.98 -5.26
C ALA A 20 24.41 -16.98 -5.30
N GLY A 21 24.97 -17.99 -5.95
CA GLY A 21 26.41 -18.12 -6.16
C GLY A 21 26.70 -18.54 -7.59
N ARG A 22 27.80 -18.01 -8.14
CA ARG A 22 28.35 -18.42 -9.42
C ARG A 22 29.80 -18.82 -9.25
N ARG A 23 30.14 -20.02 -9.69
CA ARG A 23 31.54 -20.47 -9.73
C ARG A 23 32.33 -19.65 -10.75
N LEU A 24 33.56 -19.31 -10.40
CA LEU A 24 34.50 -18.64 -11.30
C LEU A 24 35.32 -19.72 -12.00
N ASP A 25 34.84 -20.15 -13.16
CA ASP A 25 35.28 -21.35 -13.88
C ASP A 25 36.53 -21.14 -14.76
N ALA A 26 36.83 -19.89 -15.13
CA ALA A 26 37.99 -19.53 -15.93
C ALA A 26 39.24 -19.36 -15.08
N VAL A 27 40.26 -20.19 -15.33
CA VAL A 27 41.55 -20.20 -14.60
C VAL A 27 42.27 -18.83 -14.63
N ASP A 28 42.23 -18.13 -15.75
CA ASP A 28 42.86 -16.81 -15.92
C ASP A 28 41.92 -15.64 -15.56
N GLY A 29 40.74 -15.96 -15.03
CA GLY A 29 39.68 -15.00 -14.74
C GLY A 29 38.83 -14.66 -15.97
N THR A 30 37.69 -14.03 -15.71
CA THR A 30 36.73 -13.61 -16.74
C THR A 30 36.68 -12.10 -16.78
N LYS A 31 36.75 -11.51 -17.98
CA LYS A 31 36.48 -10.08 -18.20
C LYS A 31 35.02 -9.89 -18.59
N ASN A 32 34.37 -8.86 -18.05
CA ASN A 32 32.99 -8.47 -18.38
C ASN A 32 31.96 -9.63 -18.23
N GLY A 33 32.11 -10.45 -17.18
CA GLY A 33 31.12 -11.49 -16.88
C GLY A 33 29.83 -10.89 -16.31
N SER A 34 28.67 -11.35 -16.78
CA SER A 34 27.36 -10.94 -16.24
C SER A 34 26.76 -12.05 -15.38
N PHE A 35 26.29 -11.70 -14.17
CA PHE A 35 25.58 -12.62 -13.28
C PHE A 35 24.25 -12.00 -12.86
N LYS A 36 23.15 -12.60 -13.33
CA LYS A 36 21.80 -12.18 -12.97
C LYS A 36 21.33 -12.97 -11.75
N VAL A 37 20.82 -12.26 -10.74
CA VAL A 37 20.27 -12.83 -9.51
C VAL A 37 18.86 -12.31 -9.33
N ASP A 38 17.90 -13.23 -9.20
CA ASP A 38 16.52 -12.86 -8.86
C ASP A 38 16.43 -12.64 -7.36
N LEU A 39 15.93 -11.47 -6.96
CA LEU A 39 15.81 -11.10 -5.55
C LEU A 39 14.40 -11.42 -5.03
N PRO A 40 14.28 -12.05 -3.85
CA PRO A 40 12.98 -12.36 -3.25
C PRO A 40 12.31 -11.07 -2.75
N ALA A 41 11.29 -10.60 -3.47
CA ALA A 41 10.58 -9.35 -3.17
C ALA A 41 9.98 -9.31 -1.76
N ASP A 42 9.52 -10.45 -1.25
CA ASP A 42 8.94 -10.63 0.08
C ASP A 42 9.96 -10.45 1.23
N LYS A 43 11.26 -10.50 0.94
CA LYS A 43 12.33 -10.39 1.94
C LYS A 43 13.07 -9.06 1.90
N ILE A 44 12.85 -8.23 0.89
CA ILE A 44 13.47 -6.91 0.76
C ILE A 44 12.75 -5.93 1.67
N LYS A 45 13.52 -5.25 2.53
CA LYS A 45 13.06 -4.18 3.40
C LYS A 45 13.68 -2.85 2.96
N PRO A 46 13.13 -1.69 3.37
CA PRO A 46 13.70 -0.38 3.06
C PRO A 46 15.17 -0.22 3.47
N ASN A 47 15.63 -0.99 4.47
CA ASN A 47 17.01 -0.96 4.98
C ASN A 47 17.82 -2.23 4.65
N SER A 48 17.36 -3.06 3.71
CA SER A 48 18.08 -4.26 3.33
C SER A 48 19.42 -3.95 2.66
N LYS A 49 20.45 -4.77 2.95
CA LYS A 49 21.81 -4.64 2.43
C LYS A 49 22.12 -5.76 1.45
N LEU A 50 22.42 -5.40 0.21
CA LEU A 50 22.96 -6.33 -0.79
C LEU A 50 24.49 -6.37 -0.69
N GLN A 51 25.07 -7.56 -0.61
CA GLN A 51 26.51 -7.76 -0.55
C GLN A 51 26.97 -8.70 -1.66
N VAL A 52 28.07 -8.34 -2.32
CA VAL A 52 28.72 -9.17 -3.34
C VAL A 52 30.07 -9.62 -2.79
N ARG A 53 30.23 -10.93 -2.60
CA ARG A 53 31.40 -11.54 -1.97
C ARG A 53 32.19 -12.37 -2.98
N PHE A 54 33.43 -11.97 -3.21
CA PHE A 54 34.39 -12.75 -4.01
C PHE A 54 35.19 -13.68 -3.09
N GLN A 55 34.95 -14.97 -3.22
CA GLN A 55 35.79 -16.01 -2.61
C GLN A 55 36.79 -16.46 -3.68
N LEU A 56 38.02 -15.96 -3.58
CA LEU A 56 39.06 -16.19 -4.59
C LEU A 56 40.16 -17.04 -4.00
N ASP A 57 40.24 -18.28 -4.49
CA ASP A 57 41.27 -19.21 -4.10
C ASP A 57 42.34 -19.30 -5.19
N PRO A 58 43.63 -19.19 -4.88
CA PRO A 58 44.70 -19.38 -5.86
C PRO A 58 44.78 -20.84 -6.31
N ARG A 59 45.10 -21.05 -7.59
CA ARG A 59 45.29 -22.39 -8.16
C ARG A 59 46.44 -23.16 -7.50
N GLU A 60 47.55 -22.47 -7.25
CA GLU A 60 48.70 -23.02 -6.52
C GLU A 60 48.64 -22.56 -5.06
N ARG A 61 48.27 -23.47 -4.14
CA ARG A 61 48.51 -23.27 -2.71
C ARG A 61 49.98 -23.61 -2.44
N ARG A 62 50.88 -22.62 -2.55
CA ARG A 62 52.28 -22.81 -2.14
C ARG A 62 52.37 -22.97 -0.63
N SER A 63 53.42 -23.63 -0.14
CA SER A 63 53.61 -23.91 1.30
C SER A 63 53.45 -22.63 2.14
N CYS A 64 52.93 -22.79 3.36
CA CYS A 64 52.45 -21.72 4.27
C CYS A 64 53.45 -20.56 4.58
N ASN A 65 54.65 -20.56 4.01
CA ASN A 65 55.73 -19.60 4.24
C ASN A 65 56.03 -18.66 3.04
N ARG A 66 55.24 -18.67 1.96
CA ARG A 66 55.40 -17.69 0.87
C ARG A 66 54.12 -16.89 0.65
N ALA A 67 54.19 -15.59 0.87
CA ALA A 67 53.15 -14.66 0.44
C ALA A 67 52.98 -14.78 -1.09
N LEU A 68 51.73 -14.70 -1.57
CA LEU A 68 51.45 -14.60 -2.99
C LEU A 68 51.92 -13.23 -3.47
N ASP A 69 52.90 -13.18 -4.37
CA ASP A 69 53.38 -11.93 -4.98
C ASP A 69 52.29 -11.19 -5.79
N GLN A 70 51.18 -11.87 -6.11
CA GLN A 70 50.07 -11.33 -6.88
C GLN A 70 48.73 -11.64 -6.20
N GLN A 71 48.04 -10.59 -5.76
CA GLN A 71 46.71 -10.69 -5.15
C GLN A 71 45.65 -11.04 -6.20
N LEU A 72 44.74 -11.95 -5.85
CA LEU A 72 43.51 -12.16 -6.61
C LEU A 72 42.53 -11.05 -6.28
N TRP A 73 41.85 -10.53 -7.29
CA TRP A 73 40.86 -9.49 -7.14
C TRP A 73 39.66 -9.77 -8.03
N GLY A 74 38.54 -9.16 -7.66
CA GLY A 74 37.33 -9.09 -8.46
C GLY A 74 36.82 -7.67 -8.45
N THR A 75 36.14 -7.27 -9.52
CA THR A 75 35.55 -5.94 -9.64
C THR A 75 34.07 -6.09 -9.96
N VAL A 76 33.25 -5.35 -9.22
CA VAL A 76 31.86 -5.09 -9.59
C VAL A 76 31.86 -3.86 -10.47
N HIS A 77 31.42 -4.01 -11.71
CA HIS A 77 31.41 -2.93 -12.68
C HIS A 77 30.28 -1.94 -12.40
N ALA A 78 30.48 -0.67 -12.77
CA ALA A 78 29.53 0.42 -12.53
C ALA A 78 28.22 0.30 -13.34
N ASP A 79 28.21 -0.53 -14.38
CA ASP A 79 27.02 -0.87 -15.17
C ASP A 79 26.16 -1.97 -14.51
N THR A 80 26.49 -2.40 -13.29
CA THR A 80 25.64 -3.27 -12.49
C THR A 80 24.31 -2.56 -12.19
N GLN A 81 23.21 -3.15 -12.63
CA GLN A 81 21.86 -2.60 -12.45
C GLN A 81 21.10 -3.36 -11.37
N PHE A 82 20.30 -2.61 -10.62
CA PHE A 82 19.34 -3.13 -9.64
C PHE A 82 17.94 -2.74 -10.10
N ASP A 83 17.17 -3.72 -10.57
CA ASP A 83 15.78 -3.52 -10.99
C ASP A 83 14.85 -3.93 -9.85
N LEU A 84 14.21 -2.94 -9.23
CA LEU A 84 13.15 -3.15 -8.25
C LEU A 84 11.82 -2.78 -8.89
N LYS A 85 11.05 -3.80 -9.27
CA LYS A 85 9.66 -3.61 -9.67
C LYS A 85 8.85 -3.23 -8.45
N ARG A 86 8.63 -1.92 -8.28
CA ARG A 86 7.82 -1.37 -7.21
C ARG A 86 6.34 -1.59 -7.53
N GLU A 87 5.81 -2.74 -7.17
CA GLU A 87 4.38 -2.83 -6.91
C GLU A 87 4.16 -2.18 -5.54
N ASN A 88 3.52 -1.01 -5.48
CA ASN A 88 3.12 -0.43 -4.19
C ASN A 88 1.96 -1.28 -3.66
N LEU A 89 2.32 -2.38 -3.00
CA LEU A 89 1.42 -3.22 -2.23
C LEU A 89 1.21 -2.52 -0.89
N ALA A 90 0.09 -1.81 -0.76
CA ALA A 90 -0.34 -1.28 0.52
C ALA A 90 -1.42 -2.19 1.10
N GLN A 91 -1.26 -2.56 2.36
CA GLN A 91 -2.35 -3.16 3.12
C GLN A 91 -3.23 -2.02 3.61
N LEU A 92 -4.44 -1.93 3.04
CA LEU A 92 -5.42 -0.92 3.38
C LEU A 92 -6.71 -1.59 3.87
N PRO A 93 -7.47 -0.96 4.78
CA PRO A 93 -7.20 0.33 5.44
C PRO A 93 -6.10 0.25 6.51
N ASP A 94 -5.31 1.34 6.63
CA ASP A 94 -4.33 1.59 7.69
C ASP A 94 -4.00 3.10 7.72
N LEU A 95 -4.48 3.80 8.75
CA LEU A 95 -4.26 5.22 9.01
C LEU A 95 -2.77 5.56 9.17
N LYS A 96 -1.91 4.60 9.47
CA LYS A 96 -0.46 4.82 9.47
C LYS A 96 0.05 5.29 8.11
N LEU A 97 -0.56 4.82 7.02
CA LEU A 97 -0.18 5.23 5.66
C LEU A 97 -0.58 6.68 5.35
N LEU A 98 -1.55 7.24 6.07
CA LEU A 98 -1.90 8.66 5.96
C LEU A 98 -0.75 9.57 6.41
N GLN A 99 0.13 9.09 7.30
CA GLN A 99 1.33 9.83 7.74
C GLN A 99 2.28 10.18 6.59
N VAL A 100 2.26 9.39 5.52
CA VAL A 100 3.04 9.63 4.29
C VAL A 100 2.14 10.06 3.13
N GLY A 101 0.91 10.47 3.43
CA GLY A 101 -0.08 10.94 2.46
C GLY A 101 -0.76 9.84 1.65
N TYR A 102 -0.52 8.55 1.87
CA TYR A 102 -1.14 7.51 1.06
C TYR A 102 -2.52 7.10 1.62
N PRO A 103 -3.56 6.90 0.76
CA PRO A 103 -3.60 7.15 -0.68
C PRO A 103 -4.07 8.58 -1.05
N PHE A 104 -4.44 9.42 -0.08
CA PHE A 104 -5.14 10.68 -0.33
C PHE A 104 -4.27 11.80 -0.95
N ALA A 105 -2.96 11.66 -0.94
CA ALA A 105 -1.97 12.48 -1.63
C ALA A 105 -1.20 11.67 -2.70
N ALA A 106 -1.79 10.58 -3.18
CA ALA A 106 -1.30 9.80 -4.31
C ALA A 106 -2.36 9.81 -5.43
N PRO A 107 -2.12 10.47 -6.58
CA PRO A 107 -0.91 11.21 -6.96
C PRO A 107 -0.70 12.49 -6.15
N GLN A 108 0.55 12.99 -6.17
CA GLN A 108 1.00 14.13 -5.36
C GLN A 108 0.22 15.42 -5.64
N ASP A 109 -0.33 15.59 -6.84
CA ASP A 109 -1.17 16.75 -7.18
C ASP A 109 -2.58 16.71 -6.55
N LEU A 110 -2.88 15.71 -5.71
CA LEU A 110 -4.18 15.51 -5.04
C LEU A 110 -5.37 15.33 -6.01
N SER A 111 -5.13 15.12 -7.31
CA SER A 111 -6.17 15.07 -8.34
C SER A 111 -7.13 13.88 -8.24
N GLN A 112 -6.76 12.87 -7.46
CA GLN A 112 -7.61 11.70 -7.19
C GLN A 112 -8.25 11.73 -5.80
N THR A 113 -8.28 12.89 -5.14
CA THR A 113 -8.92 13.07 -3.83
C THR A 113 -9.96 14.18 -3.87
N ALA A 114 -11.10 13.93 -3.24
CA ALA A 114 -12.12 14.95 -3.00
C ALA A 114 -12.54 14.97 -1.54
N ILE A 115 -12.74 16.17 -1.01
CA ILE A 115 -13.35 16.40 0.31
C ILE A 115 -14.86 16.54 0.13
N VAL A 116 -15.65 15.89 0.99
CA VAL A 116 -17.12 15.95 0.97
C VAL A 116 -17.62 16.44 2.32
N LEU A 117 -18.45 17.47 2.29
CA LEU A 117 -19.06 18.12 3.45
C LEU A 117 -20.59 17.95 3.46
N PRO A 118 -21.28 18.16 4.59
CA PRO A 118 -22.72 18.14 4.64
C PRO A 118 -23.34 19.20 3.72
N LYS A 119 -24.64 19.08 3.43
CA LYS A 119 -25.37 20.05 2.60
C LYS A 119 -25.30 21.49 3.15
N ALA A 120 -25.22 21.63 4.47
CA ALA A 120 -25.03 22.90 5.16
C ALA A 120 -23.93 22.71 6.22
N PRO A 121 -22.64 22.89 5.85
CA PRO A 121 -21.54 22.66 6.77
C PRO A 121 -21.52 23.73 7.87
N ASN A 122 -21.20 23.31 9.09
CA ASN A 122 -21.00 24.23 10.21
C ASN A 122 -19.54 24.77 10.24
N PRO A 123 -19.23 25.79 11.08
CA PRO A 123 -17.88 26.32 11.17
C PRO A 123 -16.80 25.29 11.55
N SER A 124 -17.10 24.34 12.47
CA SER A 124 -16.13 23.30 12.86
C SER A 124 -15.80 22.34 11.71
N GLU A 125 -16.77 22.01 10.86
CA GLU A 125 -16.58 21.14 9.69
C GLU A 125 -15.76 21.86 8.60
N LEU A 126 -15.96 23.17 8.44
CA LEU A 126 -15.15 23.99 7.53
C LEU A 126 -13.71 24.16 8.01
N LEU A 127 -13.50 24.38 9.31
CA LEU A 127 -12.15 24.43 9.89
C LEU A 127 -11.44 23.09 9.73
N LEU A 128 -12.13 21.97 9.98
CA LEU A 128 -11.54 20.65 9.75
C LEU A 128 -11.19 20.41 8.27
N LEU A 129 -12.01 20.91 7.33
CA LEU A 129 -11.63 20.87 5.91
C LEU A 129 -10.31 21.60 5.65
N LEU A 130 -10.10 22.77 6.28
CA LEU A 130 -8.87 23.54 6.11
C LEU A 130 -7.67 22.80 6.71
N GLU A 131 -7.79 22.24 7.91
CA GLU A 131 -6.73 21.46 8.55
C GLU A 131 -6.33 20.22 7.73
N VAL A 132 -7.33 19.48 7.22
CA VAL A 132 -7.09 18.34 6.32
C VAL A 132 -6.41 18.79 5.04
N SER A 133 -6.84 19.92 4.45
CA SER A 133 -6.28 20.45 3.22
C SER A 133 -4.84 20.90 3.41
N GLU A 134 -4.53 21.58 4.51
CA GLU A 134 -3.17 21.96 4.90
C GLU A 134 -2.30 20.72 5.09
N ARG A 135 -2.78 19.73 5.84
CA ARG A 135 -2.05 18.47 6.08
C ARG A 135 -1.73 17.75 4.78
N LEU A 136 -2.70 17.60 3.88
CA LEU A 136 -2.47 16.99 2.56
C LEU A 136 -1.53 17.83 1.70
N GLY A 137 -1.62 19.17 1.77
CA GLY A 137 -0.72 20.09 1.10
C GLY A 137 0.73 19.93 1.57
N ARG A 138 0.97 19.79 2.88
CA ARG A 138 2.30 19.53 3.45
C ARG A 138 2.88 18.17 3.06
N LEU A 139 2.01 17.17 2.86
CA LEU A 139 2.40 15.83 2.43
C LEU A 139 2.59 15.73 0.91
N SER A 140 2.06 16.69 0.15
CA SER A 140 2.25 16.83 -1.28
C SER A 140 3.58 17.51 -1.60
N GLN A 141 4.28 17.00 -2.61
CA GLN A 141 5.47 17.63 -3.20
C GLN A 141 5.18 18.26 -4.57
N ALA A 142 3.91 18.42 -4.95
CA ALA A 142 3.53 18.96 -6.25
C ALA A 142 3.57 20.49 -6.27
N GLU A 143 4.01 21.08 -7.39
CA GLU A 143 3.98 22.54 -7.59
C GLU A 143 2.55 23.11 -7.69
N SER A 144 1.60 22.27 -8.12
CA SER A 144 0.18 22.62 -8.23
C SER A 144 -0.69 21.49 -7.71
N ILE A 145 -1.78 21.83 -7.02
CA ILE A 145 -2.76 20.87 -6.53
C ILE A 145 -4.10 20.99 -7.25
N LYS A 146 -4.81 19.87 -7.35
CA LYS A 146 -6.16 19.73 -7.91
C LYS A 146 -7.10 19.06 -6.90
N LEU A 147 -7.00 19.50 -5.65
CA LEU A 147 -7.92 19.07 -4.59
C LEU A 147 -9.29 19.73 -4.81
N SER A 148 -10.35 18.92 -4.76
CA SER A 148 -11.72 19.40 -4.93
C SER A 148 -12.55 19.18 -3.66
N ALA A 149 -13.49 20.09 -3.40
CA ALA A 149 -14.39 19.98 -2.26
C ALA A 149 -15.85 20.12 -2.72
N TYR A 150 -16.72 19.26 -2.22
CA TYR A 150 -18.14 19.23 -2.57
C TYR A 150 -19.01 19.22 -1.32
N ARG A 151 -20.20 19.81 -1.44
CA ARG A 151 -21.30 19.50 -0.53
C ARG A 151 -21.98 18.22 -0.99
N ALA A 152 -22.55 17.47 -0.06
CA ALA A 152 -23.20 16.18 -0.33
C ALA A 152 -24.21 16.24 -1.49
N ASP A 153 -25.02 17.30 -1.56
CA ASP A 153 -26.04 17.50 -2.60
C ASP A 153 -25.50 17.91 -3.98
N LYS A 154 -24.19 18.18 -4.07
CA LYS A 154 -23.49 18.60 -5.28
C LYS A 154 -22.33 17.68 -5.65
N LEU A 155 -22.16 16.56 -4.96
CA LEU A 155 -21.15 15.56 -5.27
C LEU A 155 -21.50 14.83 -6.59
N PRO A 156 -20.67 14.92 -7.64
CA PRO A 156 -20.91 14.18 -8.88
C PRO A 156 -20.74 12.66 -8.66
N ALA A 157 -21.62 11.86 -9.24
CA ALA A 157 -21.53 10.39 -9.15
C ALA A 157 -20.21 9.83 -9.71
N GLU A 158 -19.63 10.48 -10.73
CA GLU A 158 -18.33 10.12 -11.27
C GLU A 158 -17.21 10.31 -10.25
N VAL A 159 -17.19 11.45 -9.54
CA VAL A 159 -16.19 11.72 -8.49
C VAL A 159 -16.27 10.67 -7.38
N GLN A 160 -17.49 10.35 -6.95
CA GLN A 160 -17.74 9.34 -5.91
C GLN A 160 -17.16 7.95 -6.26
N LYS A 161 -17.18 7.58 -7.54
CA LYS A 161 -16.66 6.28 -8.02
C LYS A 161 -15.17 6.31 -8.35
N THR A 162 -14.64 7.46 -8.76
CA THR A 162 -13.32 7.54 -9.37
C THR A 162 -12.25 8.13 -8.48
N GLN A 163 -12.60 8.79 -7.36
CA GLN A 163 -11.65 9.42 -6.44
C GLN A 163 -11.68 8.77 -5.05
N HIS A 164 -10.59 8.94 -4.30
CA HIS A 164 -10.58 8.78 -2.86
C HIS A 164 -11.38 9.92 -2.23
N LEU A 165 -12.14 9.61 -1.19
CA LEU A 165 -13.05 10.58 -0.56
C LEU A 165 -12.60 10.85 0.87
N VAL A 166 -12.59 12.11 1.27
CA VAL A 166 -12.48 12.51 2.68
C VAL A 166 -13.81 13.15 3.07
N ALA A 167 -14.62 12.44 3.87
CA ALA A 167 -15.93 12.89 4.26
C ALA A 167 -15.90 13.46 5.68
N ILE A 168 -16.33 14.71 5.83
CA ILE A 168 -16.35 15.43 7.10
C ILE A 168 -17.81 15.71 7.47
N GLY A 169 -18.19 15.46 8.72
CA GLY A 169 -19.50 15.89 9.23
C GLY A 169 -19.85 15.26 10.56
N GLU A 170 -20.74 15.90 11.32
CA GLU A 170 -21.36 15.25 12.49
C GLU A 170 -22.15 13.99 12.07
N ARG A 171 -22.23 13.00 12.97
CA ARG A 171 -22.89 11.71 12.71
C ARG A 171 -24.31 11.86 12.17
N SER A 172 -25.08 12.79 12.73
CA SER A 172 -26.49 13.04 12.37
C SER A 172 -26.67 13.62 10.96
N ARG A 173 -25.64 14.26 10.42
CA ARG A 173 -25.67 14.93 9.10
C ARG A 173 -24.46 14.56 8.23
N PHE A 174 -23.91 13.37 8.44
CA PHE A 174 -22.73 12.91 7.72
C PHE A 174 -23.02 12.86 6.21
N PRO A 175 -22.12 13.36 5.35
CA PRO A 175 -22.45 13.60 3.94
C PRO A 175 -22.58 12.33 3.09
N LEU A 176 -22.12 11.18 3.59
CA LEU A 176 -22.07 9.91 2.87
C LEU A 176 -22.69 8.77 3.71
N PRO A 177 -24.01 8.77 3.95
CA PRO A 177 -24.65 7.82 4.86
C PRO A 177 -24.52 6.35 4.41
N ASP A 178 -24.45 6.09 3.10
CA ASP A 178 -24.31 4.73 2.57
C ASP A 178 -22.99 4.07 2.98
N ALA A 179 -21.96 4.87 3.31
CA ALA A 179 -20.69 4.36 3.84
C ALA A 179 -20.85 3.64 5.17
N PHE A 180 -21.89 3.97 5.94
CA PHE A 180 -22.18 3.36 7.23
C PHE A 180 -22.90 2.02 7.09
N GLN A 181 -23.62 1.82 5.98
CA GLN A 181 -24.44 0.63 5.76
C GLN A 181 -23.66 -0.53 5.12
N SER A 182 -22.58 -0.24 4.39
CA SER A 182 -21.98 -1.15 3.41
C SER A 182 -20.65 -1.77 3.83
N ALA A 183 -19.97 -1.25 4.85
CA ALA A 183 -18.54 -1.51 5.07
C ALA A 183 -18.12 -1.84 6.52
N GLY A 184 -19.02 -2.43 7.34
CA GLY A 184 -18.67 -2.75 8.73
C GLY A 184 -18.40 -1.52 9.60
N PHE A 185 -18.82 -0.34 9.14
CA PHE A 185 -18.86 0.87 9.94
C PHE A 185 -20.17 0.94 10.72
N ASN A 186 -20.35 0.01 11.65
CA ASN A 186 -21.44 0.14 12.59
C ASN A 186 -20.95 1.00 13.76
N LEU A 187 -21.15 2.31 13.62
CA LEU A 187 -20.90 3.25 14.71
C LEU A 187 -21.59 2.80 15.99
N GLU A 188 -22.77 2.19 15.93
CA GLU A 188 -23.45 1.67 17.12
C GLU A 188 -22.56 0.66 17.86
N THR A 189 -21.81 -0.20 17.18
CA THR A 189 -20.87 -1.13 17.83
C THR A 189 -19.55 -0.50 18.28
N LEU A 190 -19.15 0.64 17.71
CA LEU A 190 -18.04 1.47 18.22
C LEU A 190 -18.44 2.18 19.53
N PHE A 191 -19.71 2.57 19.62
CA PHE A 191 -20.33 3.25 20.74
C PHE A 191 -20.89 2.28 21.80
N GLU A 192 -21.13 1.02 21.44
CA GLU A 192 -21.62 -0.05 22.32
C GLU A 192 -20.52 -1.11 22.52
N ARG A 193 -19.50 -0.80 23.33
CA ARG A 193 -18.61 -1.85 23.83
C ARG A 193 -19.21 -2.42 25.12
N GLN A 194 -19.91 -3.54 25.01
CA GLN A 194 -20.25 -4.40 26.14
C GLN A 194 -19.07 -5.35 26.42
N ARG A 195 -18.51 -5.27 27.63
CA ARG A 195 -17.51 -6.22 28.14
C ARG A 195 -18.04 -6.80 29.45
N ASP A 196 -17.96 -8.12 29.58
CA ASP A 196 -18.27 -8.88 30.79
C ASP A 196 -17.97 -8.09 32.08
N GLY A 197 -19.02 -7.71 32.80
CA GLY A 197 -18.95 -7.38 34.21
C GLY A 197 -18.95 -5.93 34.66
N ALA A 198 -18.65 -4.90 33.84
CA ALA A 198 -18.78 -3.51 34.31
C ALA A 198 -18.73 -2.41 33.22
N THR A 199 -19.77 -1.57 33.24
CA THR A 199 -19.96 -0.24 32.61
C THR A 199 -19.68 -0.09 31.11
N ILE A 200 -20.78 -0.10 30.36
CA ILE A 200 -20.90 0.44 28.99
C ILE A 200 -20.57 1.94 29.06
N ARG A 201 -19.38 2.34 28.61
CA ARG A 201 -19.15 3.73 28.21
C ARG A 201 -19.59 3.85 26.76
N THR A 202 -20.85 4.26 26.56
CA THR A 202 -21.20 5.01 25.34
C THR A 202 -20.20 6.17 25.26
N LEU A 203 -19.54 6.37 24.11
CA LEU A 203 -18.59 7.47 24.01
C LEU A 203 -19.24 8.75 24.57
N PRO A 204 -18.56 9.51 25.42
CA PRO A 204 -19.06 10.82 25.79
C PRO A 204 -19.26 11.62 24.50
N ASP A 205 -20.32 12.44 24.43
CA ASP A 205 -20.80 13.16 23.23
C ASP A 205 -19.75 14.09 22.57
N VAL A 206 -18.52 14.08 23.05
CA VAL A 206 -17.41 14.97 22.73
C VAL A 206 -16.29 14.33 21.94
N GLU A 207 -16.24 13.02 21.71
CA GLU A 207 -15.12 12.41 20.98
C GLU A 207 -15.22 12.56 19.44
N GLY A 208 -14.06 12.74 18.81
CA GLY A 208 -13.88 12.70 17.37
C GLY A 208 -13.46 11.32 16.88
N VAL A 209 -13.92 10.91 15.70
CA VAL A 209 -13.59 9.63 15.08
C VAL A 209 -13.05 9.87 13.68
N ALA A 210 -11.84 9.36 13.42
CA ALA A 210 -11.30 9.24 12.06
C ALA A 210 -11.20 7.77 11.70
N LYS A 211 -11.87 7.35 10.63
CA LYS A 211 -11.79 5.98 10.13
C LYS A 211 -11.48 5.93 8.65
N GLN A 212 -10.52 5.10 8.28
CA GLN A 212 -10.27 4.74 6.90
C GLN A 212 -11.00 3.44 6.55
N LEU A 213 -11.68 3.42 5.41
CA LEU A 213 -12.34 2.22 4.89
C LEU A 213 -12.30 2.19 3.36
N VAL A 214 -12.57 1.01 2.80
CA VAL A 214 -12.72 0.84 1.34
C VAL A 214 -13.99 1.56 0.89
N SER A 215 -13.91 2.32 -0.20
CA SER A 215 -15.06 3.04 -0.74
C SER A 215 -16.15 2.06 -1.16
N PRO A 216 -17.40 2.21 -0.66
CA PRO A 216 -18.53 1.37 -1.04
C PRO A 216 -18.82 1.36 -2.55
N TRP A 217 -18.47 2.45 -3.23
CA TRP A 217 -18.76 2.64 -4.65
C TRP A 217 -17.63 2.14 -5.56
N ASN A 218 -16.42 1.91 -5.01
CA ASN A 218 -15.29 1.38 -5.76
C ASN A 218 -14.24 0.74 -4.81
N GLY A 219 -14.02 -0.57 -4.98
CA GLY A 219 -13.06 -1.34 -4.16
C GLY A 219 -11.59 -0.93 -4.29
N ASP A 220 -11.22 -0.17 -5.34
CA ASP A 220 -9.88 0.37 -5.54
C ASP A 220 -9.70 1.76 -4.88
N ARG A 221 -10.79 2.34 -4.33
CA ARG A 221 -10.78 3.66 -3.69
C ARG A 221 -10.98 3.55 -2.20
N MET A 222 -10.54 4.59 -1.49
CA MET A 222 -10.62 4.68 -0.04
C MET A 222 -11.47 5.87 0.36
N LEU A 223 -12.20 5.70 1.46
CA LEU A 223 -12.93 6.74 2.16
C LEU A 223 -12.27 6.97 3.53
N LEU A 224 -11.95 8.22 3.83
CA LEU A 224 -11.61 8.66 5.18
C LEU A 224 -12.84 9.37 5.75
N ALA A 225 -13.50 8.74 6.72
CA ALA A 225 -14.63 9.29 7.44
C ALA A 225 -14.14 10.04 8.69
N LEU A 226 -14.39 11.33 8.75
CA LEU A 226 -14.07 12.23 9.86
C LEU A 226 -15.38 12.71 10.49
N THR A 227 -15.75 12.14 11.63
CA THR A 227 -17.07 12.33 12.23
C THR A 227 -17.00 12.46 13.75
N GLY A 228 -18.00 13.13 14.33
CA GLY A 228 -18.20 13.23 15.78
C GLY A 228 -19.68 13.26 16.11
N GLN A 229 -20.04 13.02 17.37
CA GLN A 229 -21.44 13.19 17.82
C GLN A 229 -21.83 14.67 17.91
N SER A 230 -20.86 15.55 18.15
CA SER A 230 -21.01 17.00 18.28
C SER A 230 -19.88 17.76 17.58
N SER A 231 -20.02 19.09 17.50
CA SER A 231 -18.96 19.99 17.01
C SER A 231 -17.66 19.88 17.81
N THR A 232 -17.73 19.52 19.10
CA THR A 232 -16.54 19.33 19.94
C THR A 232 -15.69 18.14 19.45
N GLY A 233 -16.33 17.05 19.05
CA GLY A 233 -15.60 15.91 18.45
C GLY A 233 -14.94 16.27 17.12
N ILE A 234 -15.61 17.11 16.31
CA ILE A 234 -15.03 17.65 15.08
C ILE A 234 -13.84 18.58 15.37
N GLN A 235 -13.90 19.39 16.44
CA GLN A 235 -12.77 20.24 16.87
C GLN A 235 -11.58 19.42 17.35
N GLN A 236 -11.79 18.30 18.03
CA GLN A 236 -10.69 17.41 18.39
C GLN A 236 -10.03 16.81 17.14
N LEU A 237 -10.81 16.47 16.12
CA LEU A 237 -10.24 16.06 14.83
C LEU A 237 -9.42 17.19 14.18
N GLN A 238 -9.76 18.46 14.37
CA GLN A 238 -8.90 19.56 13.90
C GLN A 238 -7.51 19.45 14.52
N ALA A 239 -7.42 19.31 15.85
CA ALA A 239 -6.14 19.14 16.54
C ALA A 239 -5.35 17.91 16.05
N LEU A 240 -6.04 16.81 15.71
CA LEU A 240 -5.39 15.62 15.13
C LEU A 240 -4.68 15.92 13.79
N PHE A 241 -5.26 16.77 12.94
CA PHE A 241 -4.69 17.14 11.64
C PHE A 241 -3.75 18.34 11.73
N GLU A 242 -3.94 19.23 12.69
CA GLU A 242 -3.08 20.38 12.96
C GLU A 242 -1.73 19.93 13.56
N GLN A 243 -1.78 19.10 14.61
CA GLN A 243 -0.61 18.80 15.43
C GLN A 243 0.17 17.57 14.96
N ASP A 244 1.42 17.76 14.57
CA ASP A 244 2.32 16.69 14.11
C ASP A 244 2.48 15.57 15.16
N ALA A 245 2.56 15.93 16.43
CA ALA A 245 2.71 14.97 17.52
C ALA A 245 1.54 13.98 17.59
N LEU A 246 0.31 14.40 17.27
CA LEU A 246 -0.86 13.53 17.23
C LEU A 246 -0.94 12.78 15.90
N PHE A 247 -0.75 13.49 14.79
CA PHE A 247 -0.86 12.92 13.44
C PHE A 247 0.11 11.75 13.20
N TYR A 248 1.35 11.83 13.69
CA TYR A 248 2.34 10.75 13.52
C TYR A 248 2.14 9.55 14.46
N GLN A 249 1.10 9.56 15.31
CA GLN A 249 0.70 8.40 16.11
C GLN A 249 -0.36 7.53 15.42
N LEU A 250 -0.89 7.97 14.27
CA LEU A 250 -1.93 7.25 13.52
C LEU A 250 -1.52 5.81 13.18
N ARG A 251 -2.43 4.87 13.41
CA ARG A 251 -2.27 3.43 13.15
C ARG A 251 -3.63 2.75 13.09
N GLU A 252 -3.66 1.51 12.60
CA GLU A 252 -4.88 0.72 12.44
C GLU A 252 -5.88 1.42 11.48
N ASP A 253 -7.11 0.95 11.36
CA ASP A 253 -8.10 1.56 10.46
C ASP A 253 -8.91 2.70 11.09
N THR A 254 -8.97 2.75 12.43
CA THR A 254 -9.83 3.66 13.18
C THR A 254 -9.08 4.29 14.35
N VAL A 255 -9.20 5.61 14.51
CA VAL A 255 -8.76 6.33 15.70
C VAL A 255 -9.91 7.14 16.29
N LEU A 256 -10.00 7.10 17.62
CA LEU A 256 -10.89 7.93 18.42
C LEU A 256 -9.99 8.92 19.16
N ILE A 257 -10.33 10.19 19.04
CA ILE A 257 -9.64 11.27 19.74
C ILE A 257 -10.61 11.87 20.74
N SER A 258 -10.11 12.08 21.96
CA SER A 258 -10.82 12.80 23.01
C SER A 258 -9.88 13.78 23.69
N ALA A 259 -10.42 14.89 24.17
CA ALA A 259 -9.70 15.92 24.90
C ALA A 259 -10.00 15.82 26.39
N ASN A 260 -8.97 15.93 27.23
CA ASN A 260 -9.14 16.17 28.66
C ASN A 260 -9.47 17.66 28.92
N ASP A 261 -10.03 18.01 30.07
CA ASP A 261 -10.41 19.40 30.42
C ASP A 261 -9.25 20.42 30.27
N ALA A 262 -8.00 19.98 30.37
CA ALA A 262 -6.80 20.78 30.16
C ALA A 262 -6.52 21.16 28.69
N ALA A 263 -7.08 20.43 27.72
CA ALA A 263 -6.84 20.64 26.29
C ALA A 263 -7.47 21.92 25.77
N VAL A 264 -8.67 22.24 26.29
CA VAL A 264 -9.47 23.40 25.89
C VAL A 264 -8.72 24.72 26.13
N GLN A 265 -7.76 24.74 27.06
CA GLN A 265 -7.05 25.97 27.44
C GLN A 265 -5.64 26.10 26.88
N THR A 266 -4.97 25.01 26.50
CA THR A 266 -3.53 25.03 26.21
C THR A 266 -3.14 24.54 24.82
N ASN A 267 -4.06 23.93 24.06
CA ASN A 267 -3.81 23.31 22.74
C ASN A 267 -2.51 22.47 22.70
N SER A 268 -2.17 21.79 23.80
CA SER A 268 -0.97 20.95 23.91
C SER A 268 -1.27 19.53 23.43
N PRO A 269 -0.35 18.85 22.73
CA PRO A 269 -0.54 17.46 22.30
C PRO A 269 -0.85 16.49 23.44
N ASP A 270 -0.25 16.71 24.62
CA ASP A 270 -0.43 15.84 25.80
C ASP A 270 -1.84 15.89 26.39
N ALA A 271 -2.66 16.85 25.94
CA ALA A 271 -4.02 17.03 26.43
C ALA A 271 -5.05 16.17 25.68
N TYR A 272 -4.64 15.51 24.59
CA TYR A 272 -5.47 14.61 23.80
C TYR A 272 -5.13 13.15 24.07
N THR A 273 -6.14 12.30 24.05
CA THR A 273 -5.96 10.85 24.12
C THR A 273 -6.43 10.21 22.82
N LEU A 274 -5.64 9.26 22.33
CA LEU A 274 -5.92 8.52 21.10
C LEU A 274 -6.18 7.05 21.43
N GLU A 275 -7.37 6.55 21.11
CA GLU A 275 -7.70 5.13 21.14
C GLU A 275 -7.73 4.57 19.71
N PHE A 276 -7.14 3.41 19.49
CA PHE A 276 -7.02 2.80 18.16
C PHE A 276 -7.79 1.50 18.11
N LEU A 277 -8.52 1.29 17.02
CA LEU A 277 -9.28 0.08 16.78
C LEU A 277 -8.97 -0.43 15.37
N GLN A 278 -9.00 -1.75 15.22
CA GLN A 278 -8.87 -2.44 13.95
C GLN A 278 -10.19 -3.19 13.67
N GLN A 279 -11.02 -2.65 12.79
CA GLN A 279 -12.37 -3.19 12.54
C GLN A 279 -12.55 -3.78 11.15
N ALA A 280 -11.90 -3.21 10.14
CA ALA A 280 -11.96 -3.67 8.77
C ALA A 280 -10.93 -4.78 8.51
N ARG A 281 -11.30 -5.71 7.64
CA ARG A 281 -10.35 -6.68 7.11
C ARG A 281 -9.42 -5.96 6.14
N GLN A 282 -8.12 -6.02 6.40
CA GLN A 282 -7.13 -5.46 5.48
C GLN A 282 -7.13 -6.25 4.18
N HIS A 283 -7.12 -5.52 3.08
CA HIS A 283 -6.98 -6.04 1.74
C HIS A 283 -5.78 -5.37 1.06
N THR A 284 -5.05 -6.13 0.27
CA THR A 284 -3.90 -5.61 -0.46
C THR A 284 -4.42 -4.85 -1.69
N ILE A 285 -4.20 -3.53 -1.72
CA ILE A 285 -4.53 -2.70 -2.88
C ILE A 285 -3.24 -2.49 -3.68
N LEU A 286 -3.27 -2.84 -4.96
CA LEU A 286 -2.19 -2.57 -5.90
C LEU A 286 -2.40 -1.19 -6.53
N SER A 287 -1.52 -0.21 -6.23
CA SER A 287 -1.51 1.02 -7.03
C SER A 287 -0.96 0.68 -8.43
N GLU A 288 -1.73 0.98 -9.47
CA GLU A 288 -1.34 0.83 -10.89
C GLU A 288 -1.14 -0.61 -11.41
N ALA A 289 -1.88 -1.59 -10.90
CA ALA A 289 -1.87 -2.92 -11.52
C ALA A 289 -2.51 -2.89 -12.92
N ASN A 290 -1.69 -3.22 -13.93
CA ASN A 290 -2.17 -3.59 -15.26
C ASN A 290 -3.18 -4.73 -15.13
N TRP A 291 -4.16 -4.79 -16.04
CA TRP A 291 -5.25 -5.78 -15.98
C TRP A 291 -4.75 -7.25 -15.90
N ARG A 292 -3.55 -7.52 -16.42
CA ARG A 292 -2.90 -8.85 -16.36
C ARG A 292 -2.46 -9.22 -14.94
N ASP A 293 -1.89 -8.28 -14.19
CA ASP A 293 -1.41 -8.52 -12.81
C ASP A 293 -2.60 -8.72 -11.87
N ARG A 294 -3.70 -7.99 -12.11
CA ARG A 294 -4.99 -8.21 -11.42
C ARG A 294 -5.56 -9.61 -11.69
N LEU A 295 -5.47 -10.08 -12.94
CA LEU A 295 -5.91 -11.42 -13.32
C LEU A 295 -5.02 -12.49 -12.66
N MET A 296 -3.70 -12.31 -12.67
CA MET A 296 -2.74 -13.23 -12.07
C MET A 296 -2.95 -13.39 -10.56
N GLN A 297 -3.21 -12.32 -9.80
CA GLN A 297 -3.55 -12.43 -8.38
C GLN A 297 -4.88 -13.17 -8.14
N ARG A 298 -5.90 -12.85 -8.93
CA ARG A 298 -7.23 -13.47 -8.79
C ARG A 298 -7.22 -14.94 -9.18
N VAL A 299 -6.37 -15.34 -10.13
CA VAL A 299 -6.20 -16.74 -10.56
C VAL A 299 -5.21 -17.48 -9.65
N GLY A 300 -4.17 -16.82 -9.17
CA GLY A 300 -3.17 -17.38 -8.25
C GLY A 300 -3.76 -17.85 -6.92
N GLY A 301 -4.83 -17.20 -6.45
CA GLY A 301 -5.60 -17.64 -5.28
C GLY A 301 -6.58 -18.80 -5.55
N TYR A 302 -6.88 -19.10 -6.81
CA TYR A 302 -7.88 -20.09 -7.22
C TYR A 302 -7.33 -21.04 -8.29
N TRP A 303 -6.26 -21.77 -7.97
CA TRP A 303 -5.66 -22.78 -8.86
C TRP A 303 -6.69 -23.79 -9.41
N LEU A 304 -7.76 -24.05 -8.65
CA LEU A 304 -8.88 -24.92 -9.03
C LEU A 304 -9.67 -24.44 -10.27
N LEU A 305 -9.65 -23.15 -10.62
CA LEU A 305 -10.37 -22.62 -11.79
C LEU A 305 -9.63 -22.84 -13.12
N LEU A 306 -8.35 -23.20 -13.09
CA LEU A 306 -7.56 -23.44 -14.31
C LEU A 306 -8.04 -24.66 -15.09
N ILE A 307 -8.51 -25.70 -14.39
CA ILE A 307 -9.00 -26.95 -14.98
C ILE A 307 -10.26 -26.72 -15.83
N PRO A 308 -11.35 -26.14 -15.29
CA PRO A 308 -12.54 -25.86 -16.12
C PRO A 308 -12.26 -24.82 -17.21
N GLY A 309 -11.38 -23.84 -16.97
CA GLY A 309 -10.97 -22.87 -17.99
C GLY A 309 -10.28 -23.51 -19.20
N MET A 310 -9.37 -24.46 -18.97
CA MET A 310 -8.72 -25.24 -20.03
C MET A 310 -9.72 -26.05 -20.86
N ILE A 311 -10.72 -26.68 -20.22
CA ILE A 311 -11.76 -27.46 -20.90
C ILE A 311 -12.60 -26.56 -21.82
N LEU A 312 -12.97 -25.37 -21.35
CA LEU A 312 -13.79 -24.43 -22.11
C LEU A 312 -13.04 -23.86 -23.33
N ILE A 313 -11.75 -23.56 -23.18
CA ILE A 313 -10.89 -23.13 -24.30
C ILE A 313 -10.72 -24.25 -25.33
N ALA A 314 -10.53 -25.50 -24.88
CA ALA A 314 -10.43 -26.65 -25.78
C ALA A 314 -11.72 -26.85 -26.59
N LEU A 315 -12.89 -26.69 -25.97
CA LEU A 315 -14.19 -26.77 -26.64
C LEU A 315 -14.40 -25.63 -27.66
N LEU A 316 -13.97 -24.40 -27.32
CA LEU A 316 -14.01 -23.28 -28.26
C LEU A 316 -13.09 -23.51 -29.46
N MET A 317 -11.85 -23.96 -29.23
CA MET A 317 -10.90 -24.31 -30.30
C MET A 317 -11.44 -25.43 -31.18
N TYR A 318 -12.08 -26.45 -30.58
CA TYR A 318 -12.75 -27.52 -31.32
C TYR A 318 -13.90 -26.99 -32.19
N GLY A 319 -14.75 -26.12 -31.63
CA GLY A 319 -15.86 -25.50 -32.38
C GLY A 319 -15.38 -24.64 -33.55
N ILE A 320 -14.32 -23.83 -33.34
CA ILE A 320 -13.70 -23.03 -34.41
C ILE A 320 -13.06 -23.94 -35.46
N GLY A 321 -12.39 -25.01 -35.05
CA GLY A 321 -11.80 -26.01 -35.96
C GLY A 321 -12.85 -26.70 -36.82
N GLN A 322 -13.98 -27.11 -36.23
CA GLN A 322 -15.10 -27.69 -36.99
C GLN A 322 -15.72 -26.69 -37.97
N ALA A 323 -15.92 -25.44 -37.53
CA ALA A 323 -16.46 -24.40 -38.40
C ALA A 323 -15.53 -24.08 -39.58
N TRP A 324 -14.20 -24.19 -39.38
CA TRP A 324 -13.21 -24.01 -40.43
C TRP A 324 -13.15 -25.20 -41.40
N LEU A 325 -13.23 -26.43 -40.89
CA LEU A 325 -13.29 -27.65 -41.71
C LEU A 325 -14.56 -27.73 -42.56
N ASN A 326 -15.71 -27.33 -42.03
CA ASN A 326 -16.98 -27.31 -42.77
C ASN A 326 -17.04 -26.23 -43.87
N ARG A 327 -16.05 -25.33 -43.96
CA ARG A 327 -15.97 -24.31 -45.02
C ARG A 327 -15.21 -24.77 -46.28
N TYR A 328 -14.61 -25.96 -46.28
CA TYR A 328 -14.01 -26.54 -47.49
C TYR A 328 -14.87 -27.70 -47.99
N PRO A 329 -15.62 -27.53 -49.10
CA PRO A 329 -16.27 -28.65 -49.76
C PRO A 329 -15.18 -29.55 -50.35
N THR A 330 -15.19 -30.82 -49.96
CA THR A 330 -14.42 -31.89 -50.58
C THR A 330 -14.75 -31.95 -52.07
N HIS A 331 -13.84 -31.48 -52.92
CA HIS A 331 -13.83 -31.86 -54.33
C HIS A 331 -13.30 -33.29 -54.45
N GLU A 332 -14.18 -34.28 -54.24
CA GLU A 332 -13.94 -35.63 -54.74
C GLU A 332 -14.03 -35.60 -56.28
N LYS A 333 -12.89 -35.83 -56.94
CA LYS A 333 -12.82 -36.09 -58.38
C LYS A 333 -13.15 -37.56 -58.63
N GLN A 334 -14.16 -37.80 -59.46
CA GLN A 334 -14.29 -39.02 -60.26
C GLN A 334 -13.17 -39.11 -61.30
#